data_AF-A0A7Y8LGF9-F1
#
_entry.id   AF-A0A7Y8LGF9-F1
#
_cell.length_a   1.000
_cell.length_b   1.000
_cell.length_c   1.000
_cell.angle_alpha   90.00
_cell.angle_beta   90.00
_cell.angle_gamma   90.00
#
_symmetry.space_group_name_H-M   'P 1'
#
loop_
_entity.id
_entity.type
_entity.pdbx_description
1 polymer ?
#
loop_
_entity_poly.entity_id
_entity_poly.type
_entity_poly.pdbx_seq_one_letter_code
_entity_poly.pdbx_strand_id
1 'polypeptide(L)'
;MHYTAPMYVESVPNRNSPPAILLREGHREGRRTVKRTLANLSHWPAPKVESLRRLLRDEPLVSPHELFSTQKTLPHGHVQAVLTAVRKLGLDAVLAAKRCRERDLVVAMIAERLLQPCSKLATTRL
;
A
#
# COMPACT_ATOMS: atom_id res chain seq x y z
N MET A 1 40.76 8.90 -11.25
CA MET A 1 39.82 7.78 -11.09
C MET A 1 39.41 7.73 -9.62
N HIS A 2 38.16 8.08 -9.29
CA HIS A 2 37.67 7.94 -7.92
C HIS A 2 37.46 6.46 -7.64
N TYR A 3 38.31 5.89 -6.79
CA TYR A 3 38.08 4.54 -6.27
C TYR A 3 36.97 4.63 -5.23
N THR A 4 35.73 4.34 -5.63
CA THR A 4 34.62 4.21 -4.68
C THR A 4 34.83 2.90 -3.91
N ALA A 5 35.32 3.00 -2.68
CA ALA A 5 35.36 1.88 -1.76
C ALA A 5 33.92 1.36 -1.55
N PRO A 6 33.64 0.06 -1.77
CA PRO A 6 32.28 -0.46 -1.61
C PRO A 6 31.87 -0.35 -0.14
N MET A 7 30.79 0.39 0.11
CA MET A 7 30.14 0.47 1.42
C MET A 7 29.18 -0.71 1.58
N TYR A 8 29.16 -1.31 2.76
CA TYR A 8 28.29 -2.45 3.06
C TYR A 8 27.90 -2.49 4.54
N VAL A 9 26.78 -3.15 4.85
CA VAL A 9 26.35 -3.39 6.23
C VAL A 9 26.76 -4.79 6.68
N GLU A 10 27.51 -4.88 7.77
CA GLU A 10 27.96 -6.14 8.38
C GLU A 10 27.21 -6.39 9.69
N SER A 11 26.76 -7.64 9.91
CA SER A 11 26.20 -8.09 11.19
C SER A 11 27.27 -8.87 11.94
N VAL A 12 27.79 -8.29 13.01
CA VAL A 12 28.85 -8.90 13.83
C VAL A 12 28.21 -9.60 15.03
N PRO A 13 28.33 -10.94 15.16
CA PRO A 13 27.77 -11.68 16.29
C PRO A 13 28.32 -11.18 17.62
N ASN A 14 27.47 -11.14 18.64
CA ASN A 14 27.87 -10.90 20.03
C ASN A 14 27.35 -12.06 20.88
N ARG A 15 28.11 -12.51 21.89
CA ARG A 15 27.76 -13.73 22.65
C ARG A 15 26.48 -13.55 23.46
N ASN A 16 26.44 -12.49 24.26
CA ASN A 16 25.40 -12.29 25.28
C ASN A 16 24.49 -11.10 24.96
N SER A 17 24.52 -10.60 23.71
CA SER A 17 23.74 -9.45 23.30
C SER A 17 23.38 -9.56 21.82
N PRO A 18 22.40 -8.78 21.33
CA PRO A 18 22.09 -8.72 19.90
C PRO A 18 23.34 -8.38 19.06
N PRO A 19 23.40 -8.83 17.80
CA PRO A 19 24.54 -8.58 16.93
C PRO A 19 24.73 -7.08 16.69
N ALA A 20 25.98 -6.65 16.58
CA ALA A 20 26.29 -5.29 16.19
C ALA A 20 26.09 -5.12 14.68
N ILE A 21 25.26 -4.17 14.28
CA ILE A 21 25.03 -3.84 12.87
C ILE A 21 25.91 -2.65 12.51
N LEU A 22 26.88 -2.84 11.61
CA LEU A 22 27.89 -1.83 11.28
C LEU A 22 27.85 -1.46 9.81
N LEU A 23 27.84 -0.17 9.49
CA LEU A 23 28.16 0.33 8.16
C LEU A 23 29.67 0.39 8.03
N ARG A 24 30.22 -0.21 6.96
CA ARG A 24 31.66 -0.31 6.74
C ARG A 24 32.01 0.04 5.30
N GLU A 25 33.23 0.49 5.10
CA GLU A 25 33.85 0.66 3.79
C GLU A 25 35.08 -0.27 3.68
N GLY A 26 35.27 -0.86 2.49
CA GLY A 26 36.47 -1.63 2.17
C GLY A 26 37.50 -0.76 1.45
N HIS A 27 38.63 -0.47 2.09
CA HIS A 27 39.74 0.28 1.49
C HIS A 27 40.96 -0.63 1.24
N ARG A 28 41.80 -0.29 0.25
CA ARG A 28 43.05 -1.01 -0.02
C ARG A 28 44.25 -0.20 0.46
N GLU A 29 44.98 -0.75 1.42
CA GLU A 29 46.26 -0.25 1.86
C GLU A 29 47.36 -1.14 1.29
N GLY A 30 47.95 -0.70 0.17
CA GLY A 30 48.93 -1.48 -0.59
C GLY A 30 48.35 -2.82 -1.07
N ARG A 31 48.90 -3.93 -0.57
CA ARG A 31 48.46 -5.30 -0.92
C ARG A 31 47.32 -5.82 -0.03
N ARG A 32 46.90 -5.08 1.00
CA ARG A 32 45.91 -5.53 1.99
C ARG A 32 44.57 -4.81 1.81
N THR A 33 43.48 -5.56 1.92
CA THR A 33 42.14 -4.99 2.06
C THR A 33 41.83 -4.77 3.55
N VAL A 34 41.47 -3.54 3.91
CA VAL A 34 41.17 -3.10 5.27
C VAL A 34 39.70 -2.69 5.36
N LYS A 35 39.04 -3.09 6.45
CA LYS A 35 37.65 -2.72 6.74
C LYS A 35 37.64 -1.52 7.68
N ARG A 36 37.10 -0.37 7.25
CA ARG A 36 36.87 0.79 8.12
C ARG A 36 35.41 0.85 8.51
N THR A 37 35.13 0.99 9.81
CA THR A 37 33.76 1.17 10.31
C THR A 37 33.39 2.64 10.19
N LEU A 38 32.28 2.92 9.51
CA LEU A 38 31.75 4.26 9.29
C LEU A 38 30.69 4.63 10.32
N ALA A 39 29.81 3.68 10.67
CA ALA A 39 28.74 3.92 11.64
C ALA A 39 28.29 2.62 12.32
N ASN A 40 27.76 2.76 13.55
CA ASN A 40 27.05 1.71 14.26
C ASN A 40 25.53 1.91 14.13
N LEU A 41 24.88 1.00 13.42
CA LEU A 41 23.45 1.01 13.11
C LEU A 41 22.65 0.05 14.00
N SER A 42 23.22 -0.48 15.08
CA SER A 42 22.56 -1.47 15.95
C SER A 42 21.26 -0.97 16.59
N HIS A 43 21.10 0.36 16.68
CA HIS A 43 19.89 1.01 17.19
C HIS A 43 18.80 1.21 16.13
N TRP A 44 19.07 0.89 14.85
CA TRP A 44 18.08 1.05 13.79
C TRP A 44 17.08 -0.11 13.79
N PRO A 45 15.80 0.17 13.46
CA PRO A 45 14.84 -0.89 13.17
C PRO A 45 15.32 -1.78 12.01
N ALA A 46 15.09 -3.09 12.12
CA ALA A 46 15.50 -4.06 11.10
C ALA A 46 15.04 -3.71 9.67
N PRO A 47 13.81 -3.21 9.42
CA PRO A 47 13.38 -2.82 8.07
C PRO A 47 14.22 -1.69 7.46
N LYS A 48 14.70 -0.75 8.28
CA LYS A 48 15.54 0.37 7.84
C LYS A 48 16.94 -0.13 7.46
N VAL A 49 17.48 -1.05 8.25
CA VAL A 49 18.77 -1.71 7.95
C VAL A 49 18.69 -2.49 6.64
N GLU A 50 17.60 -3.25 6.43
CA GLU A 50 17.44 -4.03 5.21
C GLU A 50 17.26 -3.14 3.97
N SER A 51 16.51 -2.05 4.10
CA SER A 51 16.39 -1.06 3.01
C SER A 51 17.76 -0.46 2.63
N LEU A 52 18.61 -0.14 3.61
CA LEU A 52 19.97 0.33 3.35
C LEU A 52 20.84 -0.75 2.69
N ARG A 53 20.72 -2.02 3.07
CA ARG A 53 21.45 -3.13 2.40
C ARG A 53 21.10 -3.25 0.93
N ARG A 54 19.82 -3.07 0.59
CA ARG A 54 19.36 -3.10 -0.81
C ARG A 54 19.86 -1.88 -1.57
N LEU A 55 19.79 -0.69 -0.96
CA LEU A 55 20.30 0.55 -1.55
C LEU A 55 21.80 0.47 -1.84
N LEU A 56 22.61 -0.05 -0.92
CA LEU A 56 24.07 -0.22 -1.11
C LEU A 56 24.44 -1.30 -2.15
N ARG A 57 23.48 -2.13 -2.56
CA ARG A 57 23.61 -3.10 -3.66
C ARG A 57 23.08 -2.56 -5.00
N ASP A 58 22.77 -1.27 -5.06
CA ASP A 58 22.16 -0.60 -6.21
C ASP A 58 20.84 -1.25 -6.67
N GLU A 59 20.10 -1.89 -5.74
CA GLU A 59 18.78 -2.42 -6.05
C GLU A 59 17.78 -1.26 -6.24
N PRO A 60 16.92 -1.31 -7.28
CA PRO A 60 15.89 -0.31 -7.46
C PRO A 60 14.88 -0.38 -6.31
N LEU A 61 14.77 0.72 -5.55
CA LEU A 61 13.77 0.91 -4.53
C LEU A 61 12.66 1.81 -5.08
N VAL A 62 11.42 1.34 -4.99
CA VAL A 62 10.23 2.02 -5.51
C VAL A 62 9.28 2.30 -4.36
N SER A 63 8.66 3.47 -4.37
CA SER A 63 7.64 3.79 -3.38
C SER A 63 6.37 2.96 -3.64
N PRO A 64 5.75 2.35 -2.61
CA PRO A 64 4.44 1.73 -2.79
C PRO A 64 3.39 2.69 -3.37
N HIS A 65 3.50 3.98 -3.07
CA HIS A 65 2.61 5.02 -3.62
C HIS A 65 2.83 5.28 -5.12
N GLU A 66 4.02 5.00 -5.63
CA GLU A 66 4.33 5.10 -7.07
C GLU A 66 3.94 3.83 -7.81
N LEU A 67 3.94 2.67 -7.13
CA LEU A 67 3.56 1.38 -7.71
C LEU A 67 2.06 1.19 -7.83
N PHE A 68 1.29 1.72 -6.88
CA PHE A 68 -0.15 1.48 -6.81
C PHE A 68 -0.93 2.78 -6.93
N SER A 69 -1.70 2.91 -8.00
CA SER A 69 -2.72 3.95 -8.15
C SER A 69 -4.12 3.36 -7.88
N THR A 70 -4.94 4.10 -7.13
CA THR A 70 -6.34 3.73 -6.94
C THR A 70 -7.10 3.99 -8.24
N GLN A 71 -7.37 2.92 -9.01
CA GLN A 71 -8.07 3.04 -10.30
C GLN A 71 -9.57 3.29 -10.15
N LYS A 72 -10.20 2.78 -9.08
CA LYS A 72 -11.63 2.96 -8.81
C LYS A 72 -11.90 2.86 -7.31
N THR A 73 -12.58 3.85 -6.76
CA THR A 73 -13.16 3.76 -5.43
C THR A 73 -14.57 3.17 -5.57
N LEU A 74 -14.90 2.13 -4.80
CA LEU A 74 -16.29 1.66 -4.74
C LEU A 74 -17.14 2.75 -4.07
N PRO A 75 -18.26 3.19 -4.67
CA PRO A 75 -19.07 4.28 -4.13
C PRO A 75 -19.95 3.80 -2.97
N HIS A 76 -19.41 3.03 -2.01
CA HIS A 76 -20.17 2.50 -0.87
C HIS A 76 -20.89 3.62 -0.12
N GLY A 77 -20.22 4.74 0.13
CA GLY A 77 -20.82 5.91 0.80
C GLY A 77 -22.02 6.49 0.03
N HIS A 78 -21.92 6.60 -1.29
CA HIS A 78 -23.03 7.09 -2.11
C HIS A 78 -24.20 6.10 -2.14
N VAL A 79 -23.93 4.80 -2.27
CA VAL A 79 -24.95 3.74 -2.18
C VAL A 79 -25.67 3.82 -0.83
N GLN A 80 -24.92 3.93 0.26
CA GLN A 80 -25.48 4.04 1.61
C GLN A 80 -26.34 5.30 1.78
N ALA A 81 -25.91 6.44 1.23
CA ALA A 81 -26.66 7.69 1.27
C ALA A 81 -28.01 7.55 0.54
N VAL A 82 -28.00 6.99 -0.68
CA VAL A 82 -29.21 6.77 -1.47
C VAL A 82 -30.15 5.79 -0.77
N LEU A 83 -29.66 4.64 -0.30
CA LEU A 83 -30.50 3.67 0.41
C LEU A 83 -31.08 4.24 1.72
N THR A 84 -30.36 5.15 2.38
CA THR A 84 -30.87 5.86 3.56
C THR A 84 -31.97 6.84 3.20
N ALA A 85 -31.84 7.58 2.09
CA ALA A 85 -32.89 8.46 1.60
C ALA A 85 -34.15 7.67 1.21
N VAL A 86 -34.01 6.56 0.50
CA VAL A 86 -35.12 5.65 0.14
C VAL A 86 -35.93 5.23 1.38
N ARG A 87 -35.23 4.79 2.45
CA ARG A 87 -35.88 4.39 3.71
C ARG A 87 -36.56 5.57 4.41
N LYS A 88 -35.91 6.74 4.47
CA LYS A 88 -36.48 7.95 5.11
C LYS A 88 -37.76 8.43 4.42
N LEU A 89 -37.83 8.27 3.10
CA LEU A 89 -39.00 8.63 2.30
C LEU A 89 -40.08 7.53 2.29
N GLY A 90 -39.79 6.34 2.85
CA GLY A 90 -40.70 5.19 2.80
C GLY A 90 -40.94 4.64 1.39
N LEU A 91 -40.05 4.95 0.43
CA LEU A 91 -40.24 4.58 -0.97
C LEU A 91 -40.25 3.05 -1.15
N ASP A 92 -39.45 2.32 -0.39
CA ASP A 92 -39.45 0.85 -0.40
C ASP A 92 -40.81 0.29 0.07
N ALA A 93 -41.44 0.91 1.08
CA ALA A 93 -42.76 0.50 1.56
C ALA A 93 -43.89 0.76 0.53
N VAL A 94 -43.74 1.79 -0.32
CA VAL A 94 -44.65 2.04 -1.46
C VAL A 94 -44.52 0.95 -2.53
N LEU A 95 -43.30 0.48 -2.79
CA LEU A 95 -43.06 -0.58 -3.77
C LEU A 95 -43.63 -1.93 -3.32
N ALA A 96 -43.41 -2.30 -2.05
CA ALA A 96 -44.09 -3.43 -1.42
C ALA A 96 -44.05 -3.33 0.10
N ALA A 97 -45.20 -3.61 0.73
CA ALA A 97 -45.38 -3.53 2.18
C ALA A 97 -44.43 -4.45 2.97
N LYS A 98 -44.10 -5.62 2.43
CA LYS A 98 -43.12 -6.56 3.01
C LYS A 98 -41.88 -6.62 2.13
N ARG A 99 -40.74 -6.91 2.75
CA ARG A 99 -39.50 -7.16 2.01
C ARG A 99 -39.64 -8.41 1.15
N CYS A 100 -39.38 -8.25 -0.13
CA CYS A 100 -39.29 -9.33 -1.11
C CYS A 100 -38.15 -9.06 -2.08
N ARG A 101 -37.78 -10.08 -2.86
CA ARG A 101 -36.69 -10.00 -3.84
C ARG A 101 -36.95 -8.91 -4.88
N GLU A 102 -38.19 -8.84 -5.37
CA GLU A 102 -38.63 -7.90 -6.40
C GLU A 102 -38.48 -6.45 -5.91
N ARG A 103 -38.87 -6.18 -4.66
CA ARG A 103 -38.69 -4.87 -4.04
C ARG A 103 -37.22 -4.48 -3.96
N ASP A 104 -36.38 -5.40 -3.48
CA ASP A 104 -34.94 -5.15 -3.34
C ASP A 104 -34.29 -4.90 -4.72
N LEU A 105 -34.70 -5.63 -5.76
CA LEU A 105 -34.25 -5.40 -7.14
C LEU A 105 -34.67 -4.04 -7.68
N VAL A 106 -35.91 -3.61 -7.47
CA VAL A 106 -36.38 -2.30 -7.91
C VAL A 106 -35.65 -1.17 -7.18
N VAL A 107 -35.45 -1.30 -5.85
CA VAL A 107 -34.65 -0.33 -5.08
C VAL A 107 -33.22 -0.28 -5.59
N ALA A 108 -32.62 -1.42 -5.94
CA ALA A 108 -31.28 -1.45 -6.53
C ALA A 108 -31.23 -0.74 -7.89
N MET A 109 -32.21 -0.95 -8.78
CA MET A 109 -32.30 -0.26 -10.07
C MET A 109 -32.48 1.25 -9.91
N ILE A 110 -33.24 1.70 -8.91
CA ILE A 110 -33.38 3.12 -8.57
C ILE A 110 -32.05 3.69 -8.06
N ALA A 111 -31.39 2.98 -7.15
CA ALA A 111 -30.12 3.42 -6.59
C ALA A 111 -29.04 3.50 -7.68
N GLU A 112 -28.95 2.49 -8.54
CA GLU A 112 -28.05 2.49 -9.70
C GLU A 112 -28.30 3.70 -10.61
N ARG A 113 -29.57 4.01 -10.93
CA ARG A 113 -29.90 5.17 -11.77
C ARG A 113 -29.46 6.50 -11.18
N LEU A 114 -29.56 6.65 -9.86
CA LEU A 114 -29.18 7.88 -9.16
C LEU A 114 -27.66 8.02 -9.05
N LEU A 115 -26.97 6.91 -8.84
CA LEU A 115 -25.50 6.87 -8.72
C LEU A 115 -24.80 6.98 -10.07
N GLN A 116 -25.43 6.45 -11.13
CA GLN A 116 -24.89 6.42 -12.47
C GLN A 116 -25.99 6.75 -13.51
N PRO A 117 -26.34 8.04 -13.65
CA PRO A 117 -27.36 8.48 -14.60
C PRO A 117 -27.00 8.06 -16.02
N CYS A 118 -27.89 7.30 -16.66
CA CYS A 118 -27.72 6.80 -18.02
C CYS A 118 -29.09 6.64 -18.71
N SER A 119 -29.11 6.29 -20.00
CA SER A 119 -30.36 6.04 -20.72
C SER A 119 -31.08 4.79 -20.20
N LYS A 120 -32.40 4.66 -20.42
CA LYS A 120 -33.19 3.51 -19.91
C LYS A 120 -32.57 2.16 -20.31
N LEU A 121 -32.10 2.05 -21.56
CA LEU A 121 -31.50 0.84 -22.12
C LEU A 121 -30.07 0.57 -21.65
N ALA A 122 -29.34 1.59 -21.17
CA ALA A 122 -27.96 1.44 -20.74
C ALA A 122 -27.82 0.71 -19.39
N THR A 123 -28.86 0.74 -18.54
CA THR A 123 -28.87 0.14 -17.20
C THR A 123 -28.71 -1.37 -17.19
N THR A 124 -28.97 -2.07 -18.29
CA THR A 124 -28.74 -3.53 -18.35
C THR A 124 -27.33 -3.90 -18.83
N ARG A 125 -26.45 -2.92 -19.08
CA ARG A 125 -25.14 -3.11 -19.72
C ARG A 125 -23.97 -2.53 -18.91
N LEU A 126 -24.25 -1.87 -17.79
CA LEU A 126 -23.25 -1.33 -16.85
C LEU A 126 -22.78 -2.41 -15.87
#